data_AF-A0ABD6QJ47-F1
#
_entry.id   AF-A0ABD6QJ47-F1
#
_cell.length_a   1.000
_cell.length_b   1.000
_cell.length_c   1.000
_cell.angle_alpha   90.00
_cell.angle_beta   90.00
_cell.angle_gamma   90.00
#
_symmetry.space_group_name_H-M   'P 1'
#
loop_
_entity.id
_entity.type
_entity.pdbx_description
1 polymer ?
#
loop_
_entity_poly.entity_id
_entity_poly.type
_entity_poly.pdbx_seq_one_letter_code
_entity_poly.pdbx_strand_id
1 'polypeptide(L)'
;MDGADVCFMSKRRTPIRGNSDDAMRARAHLVCELAAQLRDLDPVEVWDYLATMPTLELRRLLVVALAGIEVEDRTVLDVFRWVTELPVARLGVAS
;
A
#
# COMPACT_ATOMS: atom_id res chain seq x y z
N MET A 1 -16.43 7.03 14.84
CA MET A 1 -15.50 7.99 14.22
C MET A 1 -14.97 8.84 15.37
N ASP A 2 -13.67 8.75 15.67
CA ASP A 2 -12.86 9.63 16.53
C ASP A 2 -11.55 8.86 16.84
N GLY A 3 -10.32 9.30 16.59
CA GLY A 3 -9.83 10.46 15.88
C GLY A 3 -8.65 10.03 14.99
N ALA A 4 -8.36 10.85 14.00
CA ALA A 4 -7.38 10.60 12.97
C ALA A 4 -6.00 10.28 13.58
N ASP A 5 -5.63 9.00 13.47
CA ASP A 5 -4.33 8.42 13.74
C ASP A 5 -3.36 8.92 12.65
N VAL A 6 -3.10 10.23 12.67
CA VAL A 6 -2.26 10.94 11.71
C VAL A 6 -1.15 11.58 12.51
N CYS A 7 0.09 11.23 12.19
CA CYS A 7 1.23 11.86 12.81
C CYS A 7 1.19 13.36 12.47
N PHE A 8 1.02 14.21 13.48
CA PHE A 8 0.90 15.66 13.31
C PHE A 8 2.08 16.27 12.54
N MET A 9 3.28 15.70 12.70
CA MET A 9 4.49 16.20 12.06
C MET A 9 4.61 15.83 10.59
N SER A 10 4.27 14.59 10.21
CA SER A 10 4.37 14.13 8.82
C SER A 10 3.05 14.25 8.05
N LYS A 11 1.94 14.51 8.74
CA LYS A 11 0.56 14.40 8.24
C LYS A 11 0.22 13.04 7.61
N ARG A 12 1.03 12.02 7.88
CA ARG A 12 0.82 10.65 7.40
C ARG A 12 0.05 9.82 8.43
N ARG A 13 -0.74 8.85 7.96
CA ARG A 13 -1.38 7.88 8.86
C ARG A 13 -0.33 7.17 9.71
N THR A 14 -0.60 7.03 11.00
CA THR A 14 0.20 6.18 11.88
C THR A 14 -0.06 4.72 11.51
N PRO A 15 0.94 3.83 11.70
CA PRO A 15 0.76 2.41 11.44
C PRO A 15 -0.38 1.85 12.29
N ILE A 16 -1.38 1.25 11.64
CA ILE A 16 -2.52 0.59 12.29
C ILE A 16 -2.00 -0.62 13.05
N ARG A 17 -2.27 -0.69 14.36
CA ARG A 17 -1.80 -1.78 15.23
C ARG A 17 -2.88 -2.81 15.51
N GLY A 18 -2.46 -4.04 15.82
CA GLY A 18 -3.36 -5.11 16.26
C GLY A 18 -4.10 -5.83 15.13
N ASN A 19 -4.92 -6.83 15.50
CA ASN A 19 -5.57 -7.77 14.57
C ASN A 19 -7.11 -7.77 14.67
N SER A 20 -7.73 -6.75 15.27
CA SER A 20 -9.19 -6.66 15.32
C SER A 20 -9.79 -6.47 13.91
N ASP A 21 -11.06 -6.79 13.75
CA ASP A 21 -11.80 -6.57 12.49
C ASP A 21 -11.75 -5.10 12.06
N ASP A 22 -11.81 -4.17 13.01
CA ASP A 22 -11.67 -2.74 12.72
C ASP A 22 -10.25 -2.38 12.24
N ALA A 23 -9.21 -3.03 12.79
CA ALA A 23 -7.85 -2.86 12.32
C ALA A 23 -7.64 -3.47 10.92
N MET A 24 -8.36 -4.54 10.58
CA MET A 24 -8.36 -5.10 9.22
C MET A 24 -9.06 -4.19 8.23
N ARG A 25 -10.23 -3.65 8.59
CA ARG A 25 -10.96 -2.67 7.77
C ARG A 25 -10.13 -1.42 7.51
N ALA A 26 -9.48 -0.88 8.55
CA ALA A 26 -8.60 0.27 8.42
C ALA A 26 -7.40 -0.02 7.48
N ARG A 27 -6.83 -1.23 7.54
CA ARG A 27 -5.75 -1.64 6.62
C ARG A 27 -6.24 -1.76 5.19
N ALA A 28 -7.43 -2.31 4.95
CA ALA A 28 -8.02 -2.37 3.62
C ALA A 28 -8.22 -0.97 3.02
N HIS A 29 -8.72 -0.01 3.80
CA HIS A 29 -8.80 1.39 3.38
C HIS A 29 -7.43 1.98 3.04
N LEU A 30 -6.43 1.75 3.89
CA LEU A 30 -5.07 2.22 3.64
C LEU A 30 -4.48 1.59 2.36
N VAL A 31 -4.68 0.30 2.11
CA VAL A 31 -4.24 -0.36 0.86
C VAL A 31 -4.87 0.32 -0.35
N CYS A 32 -6.18 0.56 -0.35
CA CYS A 32 -6.87 1.22 -1.46
C CYS A 32 -6.37 2.66 -1.69
N GLU A 33 -6.15 3.42 -0.60
CA GLU A 33 -5.58 4.77 -0.68
C GLU A 33 -4.17 4.75 -1.29
N LEU A 34 -3.28 3.90 -0.79
CA LEU A 34 -1.91 3.79 -1.31
C LEU A 34 -1.90 3.33 -2.76
N ALA A 35 -2.75 2.36 -3.14
CA ALA A 35 -2.86 1.90 -4.53
C ALA A 35 -3.33 3.02 -5.47
N ALA A 36 -4.29 3.85 -5.03
CA ALA A 36 -4.72 5.02 -5.79
C ALA A 36 -3.58 6.04 -5.94
N GLN A 37 -2.84 6.33 -4.87
CA GLN A 37 -1.68 7.23 -4.92
C GLN A 37 -0.58 6.70 -5.85
N LEU A 38 -0.30 5.39 -5.82
CA LEU A 38 0.69 4.73 -6.68
C LEU A 38 0.33 4.81 -8.17
N ARG A 39 -0.97 4.84 -8.48
CA ARG A 39 -1.50 4.91 -9.86
C ARG A 39 -1.63 6.36 -10.35
N ASP A 40 -2.20 7.23 -9.53
CA ASP A 40 -2.72 8.54 -9.95
C ASP A 40 -1.88 9.73 -9.46
N LEU A 41 -1.01 9.54 -8.44
CA LEU A 41 -0.18 10.59 -7.83
C LEU A 41 1.32 10.27 -7.95
N ASP A 42 2.08 10.48 -6.87
CA ASP A 42 3.52 10.24 -6.82
C ASP A 42 3.82 8.89 -6.14
N PRO A 43 4.33 7.90 -6.89
CA PRO A 43 4.69 6.61 -6.31
C PRO A 43 5.94 6.67 -5.42
N VAL A 44 6.78 7.71 -5.53
CA VAL A 44 7.94 7.90 -4.64
C VAL A 44 7.47 8.20 -3.22
N GLU A 45 6.43 9.02 -3.04
CA GLU A 45 5.89 9.30 -1.71
C GLU A 45 5.33 8.04 -1.03
N VAL A 46 4.68 7.16 -1.80
CA VAL A 46 4.17 5.88 -1.31
C VAL A 46 5.33 4.97 -0.89
N TRP A 47 6.37 4.89 -1.72
CA TRP A 47 7.59 4.13 -1.39
C TRP A 47 8.22 4.62 -0.09
N ASP A 48 8.42 5.93 0.06
CA ASP A 48 9.00 6.53 1.26
C ASP A 48 8.13 6.30 2.50
N TYR A 49 6.81 6.34 2.35
CA TYR A 49 5.90 6.01 3.44
C TYR A 49 6.08 4.55 3.88
N LEU A 50 6.08 3.61 2.94
CA LEU A 50 6.25 2.18 3.23
C LEU A 50 7.63 1.89 3.86
N ALA A 51 8.69 2.58 3.41
CA ALA A 51 10.05 2.44 3.95
C ALA A 51 10.16 2.84 5.42
N THR A 52 9.31 3.76 5.90
CA THR A 52 9.28 4.18 7.30
C THR A 52 8.42 3.29 8.21
N MET A 53 7.68 2.33 7.64
CA MET A 53 6.74 1.50 8.40
C MET A 53 7.45 0.38 9.18
N PRO A 54 7.05 0.07 10.43
CA PRO A 54 7.57 -1.10 11.13
C PRO A 54 7.31 -2.39 10.34
N THR A 55 8.31 -3.25 10.26
CA THR A 55 8.27 -4.48 9.42
C THR A 55 7.05 -5.35 9.69
N LEU A 56 6.62 -5.48 10.95
CA LEU A 56 5.44 -6.27 11.31
C LEU A 56 4.14 -5.69 10.71
N GLU A 57 3.97 -4.37 10.77
CA GLU A 57 2.77 -3.72 10.22
C GLU A 57 2.82 -3.70 8.69
N LEU A 58 4.00 -3.56 8.09
CA LEU A 58 4.18 -3.71 6.64
C LEU A 58 3.78 -5.11 6.17
N ARG A 59 4.18 -6.17 6.89
CA ARG A 59 3.75 -7.55 6.58
C ARG A 59 2.25 -7.72 6.69
N ARG A 60 1.60 -7.17 7.72
CA ARG A 60 0.14 -7.23 7.86
C ARG A 60 -0.57 -6.49 6.74
N LEU A 61 -0.07 -5.32 6.36
CA LEU A 61 -0.60 -4.54 5.24
C LEU A 61 -0.47 -5.30 3.92
N LEU A 62 0.67 -5.94 3.70
CA LEU A 62 0.92 -6.77 2.52
C LEU A 62 -0.03 -7.96 2.42
N VAL A 63 -0.29 -8.66 3.54
CA VAL A 63 -1.26 -9.78 3.56
C VAL A 63 -2.65 -9.30 3.13
N VAL A 64 -3.09 -8.14 3.63
CA VAL A 64 -4.38 -7.55 3.23
C VAL A 64 -4.38 -7.18 1.74
N ALA A 65 -3.29 -6.60 1.25
CA ALA A 65 -3.16 -6.23 -0.16
C ALA A 65 -3.22 -7.46 -1.08
N LEU A 66 -2.50 -8.53 -0.74
CA LEU A 66 -2.49 -9.77 -1.52
C LEU A 66 -3.85 -10.48 -1.50
N ALA A 67 -4.54 -10.48 -0.35
CA ALA A 67 -5.87 -11.08 -0.23
C ALA A 67 -6.93 -10.39 -1.09
N GLY A 68 -6.71 -9.12 -1.46
CA GLY A 68 -7.60 -8.36 -2.34
C GLY A 68 -7.30 -8.50 -3.84
N ILE A 69 -6.27 -9.25 -4.24
CA ILE A 69 -5.96 -9.47 -5.65
C ILE A 69 -6.90 -10.55 -6.19
N GLU A 70 -7.77 -10.17 -7.14
CA GLU A 70 -8.57 -11.13 -7.90
C GLU A 70 -7.65 -11.98 -8.79
N VAL A 71 -7.57 -13.28 -8.47
CA VAL A 71 -6.70 -14.25 -9.16
C VAL A 71 -7.44 -15.14 -10.16
N GLU A 72 -8.77 -15.16 -10.12
CA GLU A 72 -9.57 -16.12 -10.89
C GLU A 72 -9.59 -15.83 -12.40
N ASP A 73 -9.33 -14.60 -12.83
CA ASP A 73 -9.41 -14.20 -14.26
C ASP A 73 -8.19 -13.41 -14.79
N ARG A 74 -7.12 -13.28 -13.99
CA ARG A 74 -5.90 -12.58 -14.42
C ARG A 74 -4.78 -13.56 -14.72
N THR A 75 -4.26 -13.52 -15.94
CA THR A 75 -3.02 -14.25 -16.22
C THR A 75 -1.86 -13.62 -15.44
N VAL A 76 -0.87 -14.43 -15.07
CA VAL A 76 0.37 -13.92 -14.43
C VAL A 76 1.01 -12.81 -15.28
N LEU A 77 0.89 -12.89 -16.61
CA LEU A 77 1.37 -11.87 -17.54
C LEU A 77 0.62 -10.54 -17.39
N ASP A 78 -0.68 -10.55 -17.12
CA ASP A 78 -1.47 -9.32 -16.91
C ASP A 78 -1.16 -8.64 -15.58
N VAL A 79 -0.81 -9.43 -14.55
CA VAL A 79 -0.29 -8.89 -13.28
C VAL A 79 1.11 -8.32 -13.49
N PHE A 80 1.99 -9.06 -14.17
CA PHE A 80 3.36 -8.64 -14.43
C PHE A 80 3.44 -7.38 -15.29
N ARG A 81 2.68 -7.32 -16.40
CA ARG A 81 2.60 -6.13 -17.27
C ARG A 81 2.12 -4.92 -16.49
N TRP A 82 1.09 -5.08 -15.66
CA TRP A 82 0.63 -3.99 -14.81
C TRP A 82 1.72 -3.47 -13.88
N VAL A 83 2.46 -4.38 -13.21
CA VAL A 83 3.57 -3.99 -12.31
C VAL A 83 4.69 -3.27 -13.05
N THR A 84 5.10 -3.76 -14.23
CA THR A 84 6.23 -3.20 -14.98
C THR A 84 5.90 -1.88 -15.67
N GLU A 85 4.63 -1.62 -15.94
CA GLU A 85 4.17 -0.34 -16.51
C GLU A 85 4.03 0.77 -15.46
N LEU A 86 4.06 0.46 -14.16
CA LEU A 86 4.01 1.46 -13.08
C LEU A 86 5.17 2.47 -13.22
N PRO A 87 4.94 3.77 -12.96
CA PRO A 87 5.99 4.77 -13.10
C PRO A 87 7.23 4.47 -12.26
N VAL A 88 7.07 3.89 -11.06
CA VAL A 88 8.19 3.50 -10.18
C VAL A 88 8.99 2.30 -10.70
N ALA A 89 8.38 1.36 -11.43
CA ALA A 89 9.09 0.24 -12.01
C ALA A 89 10.08 0.68 -13.10
N ARG A 90 9.81 1.82 -13.74
CA ARG A 90 10.72 2.43 -14.73
C ARG A 90 11.88 3.20 -14.10
N LEU A 91 11.75 3.63 -12.84
CA LEU A 91 12.82 4.33 -12.11
C LEU A 91 13.97 3.38 -11.72
N GLY A 92 13.71 2.08 -11.57
CA GLY A 92 14.71 1.07 -11.21
C GLY A 92 15.59 0.55 -12.36
N VAL A 93 15.34 0.96 -13.61
CA VAL A 93 16.10 0.51 -14.80
C VAL A 93 17.10 1.57 -15.30
N ALA A 94 17.11 2.75 -14.69
CA ALA A 94 18.08 3.80 -14.98
C ALA A 94 19.29 3.76 -14.01
N SER A 95 19.97 2.61 -13.93
CA SER A 95 21.30 2.47 -13.30
C SER A 95 22.22 1.66 -14.19
#